data_AF-A0AA91KIQ0-F1
#
_entry.id   AF-A0AA91KIQ0-F1
#
_cell.length_a   1.000
_cell.length_b   1.000
_cell.length_c   1.000
_cell.angle_alpha   90.00
_cell.angle_beta   90.00
_cell.angle_gamma   90.00
#
_symmetry.space_group_name_H-M   'P 1'
#
loop_
_entity.id
_entity.type
_entity.pdbx_description
1 polymer ?
#
loop_
_entity_poly.entity_id
_entity_poly.type
_entity_poly.pdbx_seq_one_letter_code
_entity_poly.pdbx_strand_id
1 'polypeptide(L)'
;MSEIEGSPKQERFPRVRKIAATIGLAAFGPAALYGVIDALIAGEVRHRGTVIATAKEEPFEFYTLILVSGLAASLVAVLSLAFLALLLKGRASRTE
;
A
#
# COMPACT_ATOMS: atom_id res chain seq x y z
N MET A 1 50.82 -13.09 6.88
CA MET A 1 50.16 -12.08 7.74
C MET A 1 49.49 -11.09 6.80
N SER A 2 48.19 -10.85 6.78
CA SER A 2 47.04 -11.36 7.52
C SER A 2 45.82 -11.27 6.60
N GLU A 3 44.98 -12.29 6.64
CA GLU A 3 43.63 -12.26 6.08
C GLU A 3 42.83 -11.12 6.71
N ILE A 4 42.19 -10.28 5.90
CA ILE A 4 41.07 -9.45 6.34
C ILE A 4 39.86 -9.95 5.55
N GLU A 5 39.32 -11.07 6.01
CA GLU A 5 37.96 -11.50 5.68
C GLU A 5 37.02 -10.36 6.08
N GLY A 6 36.52 -9.64 5.08
CA GLY A 6 35.38 -8.76 5.24
C GLY A 6 34.17 -9.61 5.63
N SER A 7 33.92 -9.70 6.94
CA SER A 7 32.73 -10.32 7.52
C SER A 7 31.50 -9.89 6.71
N PRO A 8 30.78 -10.80 6.02
CA PRO A 8 29.55 -10.43 5.37
C PRO A 8 28.61 -9.95 6.47
N LYS A 9 28.12 -8.71 6.37
CA LYS A 9 27.03 -8.20 7.22
C LYS A 9 25.86 -9.17 7.07
N GLN A 10 25.77 -10.11 7.99
CA GLN A 10 24.74 -11.12 8.08
C GLN A 10 23.41 -10.37 8.21
N GLU A 11 22.60 -10.33 7.14
CA GLU A 11 21.23 -9.83 7.20
C GLU A 11 20.52 -10.64 8.28
N ARG A 12 20.34 -10.06 9.46
CA ARG A 12 20.02 -10.83 10.67
C ARG A 12 18.67 -11.53 10.59
N PHE A 13 17.74 -11.07 9.74
CA PHE A 13 16.41 -11.69 9.57
C PHE A 13 15.76 -11.41 8.19
N PRO A 14 16.21 -12.04 7.09
CA PRO A 14 15.66 -11.80 5.75
C PRO A 14 14.18 -12.20 5.63
N ARG A 15 13.73 -13.15 6.45
CA ARG A 15 12.33 -13.62 6.47
C ARG A 15 11.37 -12.58 7.09
N VAL A 16 11.77 -11.92 8.17
CA VAL A 16 10.93 -10.93 8.86
C VAL A 16 10.75 -9.68 7.99
N ARG A 17 11.81 -9.23 7.30
CA ARG A 17 11.74 -8.12 6.36
C ARG A 17 10.80 -8.40 5.19
N LYS A 18 10.82 -9.62 4.65
CA LYS A 18 9.88 -10.04 3.59
C LYS A 18 8.43 -10.02 4.09
N ILE A 19 8.16 -10.57 5.28
CA ILE A 19 6.82 -10.56 5.88
C ILE A 19 6.33 -9.13 6.13
N ALA A 20 7.16 -8.27 6.71
CA ALA A 20 6.82 -6.86 6.95
C ALA A 20 6.56 -6.09 5.64
N ALA A 21 7.36 -6.32 4.60
CA ALA A 21 7.13 -5.73 3.29
C ALA A 21 5.82 -6.23 2.66
N THR A 22 5.49 -7.51 2.79
CA THR A 22 4.21 -8.07 2.33
C THR A 22 3.02 -7.48 3.08
N ILE A 23 3.10 -7.36 4.41
CA ILE A 23 2.03 -6.76 5.22
C ILE A 23 1.87 -5.27 4.88
N GLY A 24 2.98 -4.54 4.75
CA GLY A 24 2.96 -3.13 4.35
C GLY A 24 2.37 -2.94 2.95
N LEU A 25 2.70 -3.81 2.01
CA LEU A 25 2.10 -3.82 0.68
C LEU A 25 0.60 -4.13 0.74
N ALA A 26 0.20 -5.10 1.56
CA ALA A 26 -1.20 -5.48 1.70
C ALA A 26 -2.06 -4.40 2.37
N ALA A 27 -1.47 -3.63 3.29
CA ALA A 27 -2.13 -2.50 3.97
C ALA A 27 -2.25 -1.25 3.10
N PHE A 28 -1.47 -1.15 2.01
CA PHE A 28 -1.45 0.03 1.14
C PHE A 28 -2.79 0.28 0.43
N GLY A 29 -3.43 -0.78 -0.10
CA GLY A 29 -4.74 -0.67 -0.76
C GLY A 29 -5.83 -0.09 0.16
N PRO A 30 -6.07 -0.68 1.34
CA PRO A 30 -7.02 -0.14 2.32
C PRO A 30 -6.71 1.29 2.78
N ALA A 31 -5.42 1.61 3.01
CA ALA A 31 -5.02 2.96 3.42
C ALA A 31 -5.29 4.01 2.33
N ALA A 32 -5.01 3.65 1.07
CA ALA A 32 -5.32 4.52 -0.08
C ALA A 32 -6.83 4.75 -0.23
N LEU A 33 -7.64 3.70 -0.08
CA LEU A 33 -9.11 3.82 -0.09
C LEU A 33 -9.62 4.74 1.01
N TYR A 34 -9.07 4.63 2.22
CA TYR A 34 -9.46 5.51 3.32
C TYR A 34 -9.19 6.98 2.98
N GLY A 35 -8.02 7.30 2.40
CA GLY A 35 -7.71 8.67 1.97
C GLY A 35 -8.67 9.21 0.90
N VAL A 36 -9.13 8.36 -0.03
CA VAL A 36 -10.13 8.75 -1.04
C VAL A 36 -11.49 9.04 -0.38
N ILE A 37 -11.91 8.20 0.57
CA ILE A 37 -13.17 8.39 1.30
C ILE A 37 -13.12 9.67 2.15
N ASP A 38 -12.01 9.91 2.85
CA ASP A 38 -11.81 11.10 3.67
C ASP A 38 -11.89 12.37 2.80
N ALA A 39 -11.20 12.38 1.65
CA ALA A 39 -11.29 13.48 0.70
C ALA A 39 -12.72 13.68 0.16
N LEU A 40 -13.44 12.60 -0.14
CA LEU A 40 -14.83 12.66 -0.60
C LEU A 40 -15.76 13.25 0.47
N ILE A 41 -15.61 12.86 1.75
CA ILE A 41 -16.41 13.38 2.87
C ILE A 41 -16.08 14.85 3.13
N ALA A 42 -14.79 15.21 3.12
CA ALA A 42 -14.34 16.59 3.31
C ALA A 42 -14.72 17.49 2.14
N GLY A 43 -14.98 16.91 0.95
CA GLY A 43 -15.16 17.67 -0.29
C GLY A 43 -13.88 18.36 -0.77
N GLU A 44 -12.72 17.97 -0.22
CA GLU A 44 -11.42 18.59 -0.48
C GLU A 44 -10.32 17.53 -0.49
N VAL A 45 -9.45 17.58 -1.49
CA VAL A 45 -8.20 16.82 -1.50
C VAL A 45 -7.10 17.69 -0.91
N ARG A 46 -6.51 17.25 0.20
CA ARG A 46 -5.42 17.96 0.88
C ARG A 46 -4.10 17.21 0.77
N HIS A 47 -3.02 17.94 0.49
CA HIS A 47 -1.67 17.42 0.56
C HIS A 47 -0.81 18.36 1.41
N ARG A 48 -0.20 17.82 2.47
CA ARG A 48 0.64 18.58 3.41
C ARG A 48 -0.04 19.86 3.95
N GLY A 49 -1.34 19.79 4.21
CA GLY A 49 -2.12 20.91 4.74
C GLY A 49 -2.61 21.92 3.69
N THR A 50 -2.25 21.77 2.42
CA THR A 50 -2.75 22.63 1.33
C THR A 50 -3.84 21.89 0.54
N VAL A 51 -4.94 22.57 0.25
CA VAL A 51 -6.02 22.04 -0.62
C VAL A 51 -5.52 22.07 -2.07
N ILE A 52 -5.54 20.93 -2.76
CA ILE A 52 -5.14 20.81 -4.16
C ILE A 52 -6.37 20.80 -5.08
N ALA A 53 -7.48 20.22 -4.63
CA ALA A 53 -8.72 20.18 -5.39
C ALA A 53 -9.91 20.23 -4.43
N THR A 54 -10.99 20.90 -4.81
CA THR A 54 -12.21 21.01 -4.00
C THR A 54 -13.46 20.82 -4.86
N ALA A 55 -14.43 20.11 -4.29
CA ALA A 55 -15.74 19.88 -4.91
C ALA A 55 -16.53 21.18 -5.10
N LYS A 56 -16.19 22.25 -4.35
CA LYS A 56 -16.91 23.53 -4.38
C LYS A 56 -16.52 24.42 -5.56
N GLU A 57 -15.23 24.43 -5.91
CA GLU A 57 -14.69 25.30 -6.97
C GLU A 57 -14.63 24.54 -8.30
N GLU A 58 -14.20 23.28 -8.28
CA GLU A 58 -13.95 22.47 -9.47
C GLU A 58 -14.58 21.06 -9.33
N PRO A 59 -15.92 20.97 -9.32
CA PRO A 59 -16.63 19.72 -9.00
C PRO A 59 -16.30 18.59 -9.98
N PHE A 60 -16.23 18.88 -11.29
CA PHE A 60 -15.97 17.85 -12.30
C PHE A 60 -14.56 17.25 -12.15
N GLU A 61 -13.55 18.09 -11.95
CA GLU A 61 -12.16 17.64 -11.77
C GLU A 61 -12.01 16.89 -10.45
N PHE A 62 -12.59 17.40 -9.37
CA PHE A 62 -12.60 16.74 -8.07
C PHE A 62 -13.21 15.33 -8.14
N TYR A 63 -14.42 15.18 -8.69
CA TYR A 63 -15.07 13.87 -8.78
C TYR A 63 -14.36 12.93 -9.74
N THR A 64 -13.76 13.44 -10.81
CA THR A 64 -12.93 12.63 -11.72
C THR A 64 -11.69 12.11 -10.99
N LEU A 65 -11.02 12.96 -10.22
CA LEU A 65 -9.84 12.59 -9.44
C LEU A 65 -10.20 11.56 -8.36
N ILE A 66 -11.29 11.76 -7.62
CA ILE A 66 -11.81 10.79 -6.66
C ILE A 66 -12.19 9.47 -7.33
N LEU A 67 -12.84 9.51 -8.49
CA LEU A 67 -13.25 8.29 -9.21
C LEU A 67 -12.04 7.46 -9.66
N VAL A 68 -11.06 8.10 -10.31
CA VAL A 68 -9.85 7.42 -10.80
C VAL A 68 -9.02 6.89 -9.64
N SER A 69 -8.81 7.71 -8.60
CA SER A 69 -8.05 7.30 -7.41
C SER A 69 -8.76 6.20 -6.63
N GLY A 70 -10.08 6.28 -6.47
CA GLY A 70 -10.90 5.26 -5.84
C GLY A 70 -10.88 3.93 -6.60
N LEU A 71 -10.96 3.98 -7.93
CA LEU A 71 -10.88 2.78 -8.78
C LEU A 71 -9.51 2.11 -8.66
N ALA A 72 -8.43 2.90 -8.76
CA ALA A 72 -7.06 2.42 -8.61
C ALA A 72 -6.82 1.82 -7.22
N ALA A 73 -7.25 2.50 -6.16
CA ALA A 73 -7.12 2.03 -4.78
C ALA A 73 -7.92 0.74 -4.54
N SER A 74 -9.12 0.62 -5.11
CA SER A 74 -9.94 -0.59 -5.06
C SER A 74 -9.23 -1.78 -5.72
N LEU A 75 -8.69 -1.59 -6.93
CA LEU A 75 -7.94 -2.62 -7.63
C LEU A 75 -6.72 -3.08 -6.82
N VAL A 76 -5.96 -2.14 -6.26
CA VAL A 76 -4.79 -2.45 -5.44
C VAL A 76 -5.19 -3.20 -4.17
N ALA A 77 -6.30 -2.84 -3.52
CA ALA A 77 -6.82 -3.55 -2.36
C ALA A 77 -7.22 -5.00 -2.70
N VAL A 78 -7.93 -5.22 -3.81
CA VAL A 78 -8.33 -6.56 -4.26
C VAL A 78 -7.12 -7.40 -4.63
N LEU A 79 -6.17 -6.85 -5.38
CA LEU A 79 -4.93 -7.55 -5.75
C LEU A 79 -4.09 -7.88 -4.51
N SER A 80 -4.01 -6.96 -3.55
CA SER A 80 -3.33 -7.17 -2.27
C SER A 80 -3.96 -8.32 -1.48
N LEU A 81 -5.30 -8.35 -1.41
CA LEU A 81 -6.03 -9.42 -0.73
C LEU A 81 -5.87 -10.77 -1.44
N ALA A 82 -5.95 -10.79 -2.77
CA ALA A 82 -5.72 -11.98 -3.58
C ALA A 82 -4.29 -12.51 -3.39
N PHE A 83 -3.29 -11.62 -3.39
CA PHE A 83 -1.90 -11.99 -3.14
C PHE A 83 -1.70 -12.54 -1.73
N LEU A 84 -2.31 -11.92 -0.71
CA LEU A 84 -2.29 -12.42 0.66
C LEU A 84 -2.93 -13.81 0.75
N ALA A 85 -4.07 -14.02 0.10
CA ALA A 85 -4.74 -15.32 0.06
C ALA A 85 -3.87 -16.41 -0.61
N LEU A 86 -3.18 -16.07 -1.71
CA LEU A 86 -2.25 -16.98 -2.38
C LEU A 86 -1.05 -17.34 -1.48
N LEU A 87 -0.49 -16.37 -0.76
CA LEU A 87 0.59 -16.62 0.18
C LEU A 87 0.17 -17.52 1.34
N LEU A 88 -1.03 -17.31 1.89
CA LEU A 88 -1.58 -18.15 2.94
C LEU A 88 -1.85 -19.57 2.44
N LYS A 89 -2.41 -19.72 1.22
CA LYS A 89 -2.68 -21.02 0.59
C LYS A 89 -1.38 -21.79 0.30
N GLY A 90 -0.35 -21.13 -0.20
CA GLY A 90 0.97 -21.74 -0.44
C GLY A 90 1.74 -22.10 0.83
N ARG A 91 1.39 -21.50 1.98
CA ARG A 91 1.94 -21.88 3.28
C ARG A 91 1.28 -23.14 3.82
N ALA A 92 -0.03 -23.29 3.64
CA ALA A 92 -0.77 -24.48 4.06
C ALA A 92 -0.28 -25.77 3.35
N SER A 93 0.02 -25.70 2.05
CA SER A 93 0.44 -26.87 1.26
C SER A 93 1.88 -27.35 1.48
N ARG A 94 2.66 -26.66 2.32
CA ARG A 94 4.06 -27.03 2.66
C ARG A 94 4.19 -27.67 4.04
N THR A 95 3.06 -27.93 4.69
CA THR A 95 2.99 -28.52 6.03
C THR A 95 2.53 -29.98 6.03
N GLU A 96 2.34 -30.57 4.85
CA GLU A 96 2.24 -32.02 4.66
C GLU A 96 3.57 -32.58 4.15
#